data_AF-A0A0D6TQL8-F1
#
_entry.id   AF-A0A0D6TQL8-F1
#
_cell.length_a   1.000
_cell.length_b   1.000
_cell.length_c   1.000
_cell.angle_alpha   90.00
_cell.angle_beta   90.00
_cell.angle_gamma   90.00
#
_symmetry.space_group_name_H-M   'P 1'
#
loop_
_entity.id
_entity.type
_entity.pdbx_description
1 polymer ?
#
loop_
_entity_poly.entity_id
_entity_poly.type
_entity_poly.pdbx_seq_one_letter_code
_entity_poly.pdbx_strand_id
1 'polypeptide(L)'
;MSIKNNGKTIGFKIDREIIEGLYITFDLDKVTDNYNNFNIKYDSTVQNEIAIKGYNKKNVIILNFKLDNDNHVQYIIGKNMCIKEFNKIADNIVPSYFKDKIKEFLNKYNQNIDTKLFTLQAQTNNTYYSISS
;
A
#
# COMPACT_ATOMS: atom_id res chain seq x y z
N MET A 1 -1.18 8.33 -12.13
CA MET A 1 -0.98 9.42 -11.14
C MET A 1 0.42 10.01 -11.29
N SER A 2 0.61 11.34 -11.26
CA SER A 2 1.93 11.96 -11.46
C SER A 2 2.20 13.22 -10.62
N ILE A 3 3.47 13.49 -10.39
CA ILE A 3 3.97 14.76 -9.84
C ILE A 3 4.77 15.50 -10.91
N LYS A 4 4.79 16.83 -10.83
CA LYS A 4 5.77 17.64 -11.55
C LYS A 4 7.00 17.77 -10.66
N ASN A 5 8.16 17.38 -11.18
CA ASN A 5 9.46 17.55 -10.55
C ASN A 5 10.41 18.14 -11.59
N ASN A 6 10.96 19.34 -11.33
CA ASN A 6 11.87 20.06 -12.23
C ASN A 6 11.39 20.12 -13.69
N GLY A 7 10.10 20.44 -13.89
CA GLY A 7 9.49 20.54 -15.23
C GLY A 7 9.15 19.20 -15.90
N LYS A 8 9.56 18.06 -15.33
CA LYS A 8 9.20 16.72 -15.81
C LYS A 8 8.02 16.15 -15.04
N THR A 9 7.12 15.49 -15.76
CA THR A 9 6.00 14.74 -15.16
C THR A 9 6.50 13.34 -14.80
N ILE A 10 6.63 13.05 -13.50
CA ILE A 10 7.01 11.74 -12.99
C ILE A 10 5.75 11.00 -12.55
N GLY A 11 5.44 9.90 -13.24
CA GLY A 11 4.35 9.00 -12.91
C GLY A 11 4.72 8.03 -11.79
N PHE A 12 3.72 7.57 -11.05
CA PHE A 12 3.88 6.38 -10.21
C PHE A 12 4.17 5.20 -11.14
N LYS A 13 5.23 4.44 -10.87
CA LYS A 13 5.52 3.19 -11.57
C LYS A 13 4.55 2.14 -11.05
N ILE A 14 3.90 1.43 -11.97
CA ILE A 14 2.81 0.49 -11.69
C ILE A 14 3.10 -0.80 -12.47
N ASP A 15 2.79 -1.95 -11.87
CA ASP A 15 2.84 -3.23 -12.57
C ASP A 15 1.48 -3.60 -13.18
N ARG A 16 0.40 -3.36 -12.43
CA ARG A 16 -0.94 -3.76 -12.84
C ARG A 16 -2.03 -2.83 -12.28
N GLU A 17 -3.04 -2.57 -13.10
CA GLU A 17 -4.36 -2.11 -12.63
C GLU A 17 -5.21 -3.34 -12.27
N ILE A 18 -5.73 -3.38 -11.05
CA ILE A 18 -6.54 -4.50 -10.56
C ILE A 18 -8.01 -4.27 -10.91
N ILE A 19 -8.50 -3.08 -10.59
CA ILE A 19 -9.82 -2.54 -10.96
C ILE A 19 -9.65 -1.03 -11.16
N GLU A 20 -10.67 -0.36 -11.72
CA GLU A 20 -10.63 1.08 -11.86
C GLU A 20 -10.34 1.75 -10.50
N GLY A 21 -9.27 2.55 -10.46
CA GLY A 21 -8.87 3.27 -9.26
C GLY A 21 -8.08 2.44 -8.23
N LEU A 22 -7.75 1.17 -8.52
CA LEU A 22 -6.84 0.36 -7.69
C LEU A 22 -5.70 -0.21 -8.53
N TYR A 23 -4.48 0.16 -8.17
CA TYR A 23 -3.26 -0.28 -8.84
C TYR A 23 -2.30 -0.93 -7.85
N ILE A 24 -1.48 -1.85 -8.34
CA ILE A 24 -0.47 -2.55 -7.56
C ILE A 24 0.91 -2.43 -8.22
N THR A 25 1.92 -2.32 -7.38
CA THR A 25 3.34 -2.43 -7.73
C THR A 25 3.99 -3.40 -6.77
N PHE A 26 4.73 -4.37 -7.28
CA PHE A 26 5.42 -5.40 -6.50
C PHE A 26 6.86 -5.62 -6.97
N ASP A 27 7.24 -5.07 -8.12
CA ASP A 27 8.64 -4.99 -8.54
C ASP A 27 9.41 -4.04 -7.59
N LEU A 28 10.45 -4.57 -6.94
CA LEU A 28 11.18 -3.86 -5.89
C LEU A 28 11.85 -2.58 -6.40
N ASP A 29 12.38 -2.58 -7.63
CA ASP A 29 13.01 -1.41 -8.23
C ASP A 29 11.98 -0.31 -8.48
N LYS A 30 10.80 -0.67 -9.00
CA LYS A 30 9.69 0.28 -9.17
C LYS A 30 9.18 0.82 -7.84
N VAL A 31 9.06 -0.04 -6.83
CA VAL A 31 8.65 0.37 -5.48
C VAL A 31 9.66 1.33 -4.86
N THR A 32 10.96 1.03 -4.98
CA THR A 32 12.06 1.88 -4.51
C THR A 32 12.06 3.23 -5.22
N ASP A 33 11.89 3.23 -6.54
CA ASP A 33 11.75 4.46 -7.31
C ASP A 33 10.52 5.26 -6.92
N ASN A 34 9.39 4.62 -6.63
CA ASN A 34 8.21 5.29 -6.12
C ASN A 34 8.49 5.92 -4.75
N TYR A 35 9.24 5.25 -3.87
CA TYR A 35 9.64 5.84 -2.59
C TYR A 35 10.43 7.13 -2.79
N ASN A 36 11.46 7.07 -3.64
CA ASN A 36 12.36 8.19 -3.93
C ASN A 36 11.61 9.33 -4.63
N ASN A 37 10.90 9.03 -5.71
CA ASN A 37 10.23 10.04 -6.53
C ASN A 37 9.12 10.77 -5.78
N PHE A 38 8.40 10.08 -4.90
CA PHE A 38 7.26 10.67 -4.20
C PHE A 38 7.61 11.18 -2.79
N ASN A 39 8.89 11.09 -2.39
CA ASN A 39 9.43 11.43 -1.06
C ASN A 39 8.68 10.69 0.06
N ILE A 40 8.43 9.41 -0.17
CA ILE A 40 7.74 8.52 0.75
C ILE A 40 8.82 7.93 1.67
N LYS A 41 8.99 8.55 2.84
CA LYS A 41 9.95 8.10 3.85
C LYS A 41 9.43 6.88 4.59
N TYR A 42 9.76 5.69 4.11
CA TYR A 42 9.40 4.45 4.77
C TYR A 42 10.51 4.03 5.74
N ASP A 43 10.25 4.20 7.03
CA ASP A 43 11.19 3.85 8.10
C ASP A 43 10.64 2.60 8.79
N SER A 44 11.10 1.42 8.38
CA SER A 44 10.72 0.16 9.02
C SER A 44 11.79 -0.18 10.05
N THR A 45 11.57 0.18 11.30
CA THR A 45 12.49 -0.12 12.39
C THR A 45 12.49 -1.60 12.81
N VAL A 46 11.67 -2.45 12.17
CA VAL A 46 11.54 -3.86 12.54
C VAL A 46 11.73 -4.77 11.31
N GLN A 47 12.71 -5.66 11.41
CA GLN A 47 13.05 -6.67 10.41
C GLN A 47 12.08 -7.85 10.55
N ASN A 48 11.67 -8.47 9.44
CA ASN A 48 10.72 -9.60 9.40
C ASN A 48 9.28 -9.31 9.88
N GLU A 49 8.83 -8.05 9.80
CA GLU A 49 7.44 -7.68 10.11
C GLU A 49 6.75 -7.00 8.93
N ILE A 50 5.44 -7.22 8.81
CA ILE A 50 4.61 -6.48 7.85
C ILE A 50 4.36 -5.07 8.36
N ALA A 51 5.09 -4.10 7.82
CA ALA A 51 4.85 -2.71 8.11
C ALA A 51 3.86 -2.10 7.09
N ILE A 52 2.94 -1.25 7.56
CA ILE A 52 1.92 -0.63 6.72
C ILE A 52 2.00 0.89 6.87
N LYS A 53 2.20 1.60 5.76
CA LYS A 53 2.22 3.07 5.80
C LYS A 53 1.41 3.68 4.68
N GLY A 54 0.53 4.60 5.07
CA GLY A 54 -0.36 5.29 4.15
C GLY A 54 0.05 6.73 3.91
N TYR A 55 -0.01 7.13 2.65
CA TYR A 55 0.31 8.49 2.21
C TYR A 55 -0.83 9.00 1.35
N ASN A 56 -1.40 10.14 1.73
CA ASN A 56 -2.34 10.85 0.88
C ASN A 56 -1.60 11.95 0.12
N LYS A 57 -1.66 11.90 -1.21
CA LYS A 57 -1.14 12.96 -2.07
C LYS A 57 -2.14 13.19 -3.19
N LYS A 58 -2.61 14.42 -3.38
CA LYS A 58 -3.50 14.80 -4.50
C LYS A 58 -4.70 13.83 -4.70
N ASN A 59 -5.40 13.48 -3.61
CA ASN A 59 -6.59 12.60 -3.61
C ASN A 59 -6.32 11.14 -4.03
N VAL A 60 -5.10 10.67 -3.80
CA VAL A 60 -4.76 9.26 -3.96
C VAL A 60 -4.07 8.81 -2.69
N ILE A 61 -4.46 7.61 -2.25
CA ILE A 61 -3.90 6.95 -1.08
C ILE A 61 -2.91 5.92 -1.58
N ILE A 62 -1.68 5.96 -1.06
CA ILE A 62 -0.64 4.98 -1.35
C ILE A 62 -0.43 4.18 -0.07
N LEU A 63 -0.69 2.88 -0.13
CA LEU A 63 -0.42 1.93 0.93
C LEU A 63 0.80 1.12 0.60
N ASN A 64 1.74 1.12 1.53
CA ASN A 64 3.02 0.43 1.38
C ASN A 64 3.06 -0.72 2.37
N PHE A 65 3.26 -1.92 1.86
CA PHE A 65 3.44 -3.14 2.62
C PHE A 65 4.88 -3.62 2.40
N LYS A 66 5.69 -3.56 3.45
CA LYS A 66 7.00 -4.22 3.45
C LYS A 66 6.81 -5.58 4.12
N LEU A 67 6.99 -6.67 3.39
CA LEU A 67 6.84 -8.02 3.91
C LEU A 67 8.16 -8.52 4.49
N ASP A 68 9.25 -8.25 3.77
CA ASP A 68 10.63 -8.45 4.19
C ASP A 68 11.55 -7.45 3.47
N ASN A 69 12.87 -7.68 3.44
CA ASN A 69 13.82 -6.75 2.82
C ASN A 69 13.74 -6.71 1.28
N ASP A 70 13.26 -7.78 0.65
CA ASP A 70 13.25 -7.94 -0.80
C ASP A 70 11.81 -7.90 -1.36
N ASN A 71 10.81 -8.13 -0.51
CA ASN A 71 9.40 -8.20 -0.89
C ASN A 71 8.64 -6.98 -0.36
N HIS A 72 8.48 -6.00 -1.24
CA HIS A 72 7.66 -4.83 -0.99
C HIS A 72 6.50 -4.76 -1.98
N VAL A 73 5.31 -4.42 -1.48
CA VAL A 73 4.11 -4.24 -2.28
C VAL A 73 3.52 -2.86 -2.02
N GLN A 74 3.20 -2.14 -3.08
CA GLN A 74 2.50 -0.86 -3.02
C GLN A 74 1.14 -0.96 -3.69
N TYR A 75 0.11 -0.54 -2.97
CA TYR A 75 -1.22 -0.31 -3.53
C TYR A 75 -1.46 1.18 -3.67
N ILE A 76 -1.99 1.58 -4.82
CA ILE A 76 -2.41 2.95 -5.12
C ILE A 76 -3.92 2.95 -5.26
N ILE A 77 -4.58 3.73 -4.43
CA ILE A 77 -6.04 3.80 -4.33
C ILE A 77 -6.46 5.22 -4.72
N GLY A 78 -7.04 5.34 -5.91
CA GLY A 78 -7.68 6.56 -6.39
C GLY A 78 -9.06 6.77 -5.79
N LYS A 79 -9.51 8.02 -5.77
CA LYS A 79 -10.85 8.40 -5.30
C LYS A 79 -12.00 7.71 -6.06
N ASN A 80 -11.76 7.30 -7.30
CA ASN A 80 -12.73 6.59 -8.15
C ASN A 80 -12.82 5.08 -7.87
N MET A 81 -12.05 4.53 -6.92
CA MET A 81 -12.11 3.10 -6.61
C MET A 81 -13.51 2.69 -6.10
N CYS A 82 -14.15 1.76 -6.80
CA CYS A 82 -15.45 1.23 -6.41
C CYS A 82 -15.31 0.18 -5.29
N ILE A 83 -15.71 0.51 -4.06
CA ILE A 83 -15.62 -0.40 -2.89
C ILE A 83 -16.43 -1.69 -3.10
N LYS A 84 -17.57 -1.62 -3.80
CA LYS A 84 -18.39 -2.80 -4.09
C LYS A 84 -17.66 -3.78 -5.02
N GLU A 85 -16.91 -3.28 -6.00
CA GLU A 85 -16.10 -4.10 -6.89
C GLU A 85 -14.87 -4.63 -6.19
N PHE A 86 -14.21 -3.79 -5.39
CA PHE A 86 -13.08 -4.18 -4.56
C PHE A 86 -13.39 -5.40 -3.67
N ASN A 87 -14.58 -5.41 -3.06
CA ASN A 87 -15.03 -6.52 -2.22
C ASN A 87 -15.25 -7.84 -2.97
N LYS A 88 -15.40 -7.80 -4.30
CA LYS A 88 -15.63 -8.98 -5.15
C LYS A 88 -14.35 -9.54 -5.75
N ILE A 89 -13.24 -8.81 -5.65
CA ILE A 89 -11.93 -9.31 -6.12
C ILE A 89 -11.64 -10.64 -5.43
N ALA A 90 -11.16 -11.62 -6.17
CA ALA A 90 -10.81 -12.92 -5.61
C ALA A 90 -9.49 -12.87 -4.80
N ASP A 91 -9.30 -13.78 -3.86
CA ASP A 91 -8.16 -13.77 -2.93
C ASP A 91 -6.82 -14.08 -3.60
N ASN A 92 -6.84 -14.79 -4.73
CA ASN A 92 -5.65 -15.02 -5.54
C ASN A 92 -5.17 -13.76 -6.29
N ILE A 93 -6.01 -12.72 -6.40
CA ILE A 93 -5.65 -11.44 -7.04
C ILE A 93 -5.18 -10.43 -5.99
N VAL A 94 -5.97 -10.26 -4.92
CA VAL A 94 -5.59 -9.47 -3.74
C VAL A 94 -5.88 -10.35 -2.53
N PRO A 95 -4.86 -10.84 -1.83
CA PRO A 95 -5.06 -11.66 -0.64
C PRO A 95 -5.93 -10.97 0.41
N SER A 96 -6.79 -11.74 1.08
CA SER A 96 -7.72 -11.23 2.11
C SER A 96 -7.03 -10.34 3.14
N TYR A 97 -5.82 -10.71 3.58
CA TYR A 97 -5.02 -9.89 4.48
C TYR A 97 -4.82 -8.44 3.97
N PHE A 98 -4.40 -8.27 2.72
CA PHE A 98 -4.23 -6.93 2.13
C PHE A 98 -5.58 -6.23 1.96
N LYS A 99 -6.64 -6.96 1.59
CA LYS A 99 -7.99 -6.37 1.49
C LYS A 99 -8.44 -5.78 2.81
N ASP A 100 -8.25 -6.50 3.91
CA ASP A 100 -8.66 -6.04 5.23
C ASP A 100 -7.85 -4.82 5.66
N LYS A 101 -6.55 -4.78 5.38
CA LYS A 101 -5.71 -3.61 5.65
C LYS A 101 -6.05 -2.40 4.80
N ILE A 102 -6.38 -2.60 3.53
CA ILE A 102 -6.89 -1.54 2.65
C ILE A 102 -8.20 -0.97 3.23
N LYS A 103 -9.15 -1.84 3.61
CA LYS A 103 -10.44 -1.41 4.19
C LYS A 103 -10.26 -0.68 5.52
N GLU A 104 -9.42 -1.23 6.40
CA GLU A 104 -9.10 -0.64 7.71
C GLU A 104 -8.56 0.78 7.53
N PHE A 105 -7.60 0.94 6.61
CA PHE A 105 -7.04 2.25 6.33
C PHE A 105 -8.06 3.21 5.71
N LEU A 106 -8.84 2.76 4.72
CA LEU A 106 -9.86 3.60 4.06
C LEU A 106 -10.95 4.04 5.03
N ASN A 107 -11.38 3.17 5.94
CA ASN A 107 -12.35 3.52 6.98
C ASN A 107 -11.77 4.58 7.92
N LYS A 108 -10.53 4.40 8.40
CA LYS A 108 -9.84 5.40 9.24
C LYS A 108 -9.65 6.73 8.52
N TYR A 109 -9.29 6.70 7.23
CA TYR A 109 -9.14 7.89 6.40
C TYR A 109 -10.46 8.65 6.26
N ASN A 110 -11.55 7.96 5.94
CA ASN A 110 -12.87 8.57 5.78
C ASN A 110 -13.42 9.17 7.09
N GLN A 111 -12.97 8.66 8.24
CA GLN A 111 -13.33 9.19 9.57
C GLN A 111 -12.47 10.37 10.01
N ASN A 112 -11.29 10.59 9.42
CA ASN A 112 -10.31 11.61 9.83
C ASN A 112 -9.95 12.55 8.68
N ILE A 113 -10.93 13.35 8.23
CA ILE A 113 -10.87 14.19 7.03
C ILE A 113 -9.72 15.25 7.05
N ASP A 114 -9.01 15.44 8.17
CA ASP A 114 -8.02 16.52 8.34
C ASP A 114 -6.57 16.15 8.70
N THR A 115 -6.13 14.89 8.60
CA THR A 115 -4.74 14.52 9.00
C THR A 115 -3.85 14.05 7.86
N LYS A 116 -2.68 14.71 7.75
CA LYS A 116 -1.74 14.66 6.60
C LYS A 116 -0.87 13.40 6.51
N LEU A 117 -0.88 12.48 7.46
CA LEU A 117 -0.12 11.21 7.42
C LEU A 117 -0.71 10.23 8.44
N PHE A 118 -0.88 8.96 8.05
CA PHE A 118 -1.25 7.88 8.98
C PHE A 118 -0.25 6.74 8.87
N THR A 119 0.30 6.32 10.01
CA THR A 119 1.11 5.10 10.10
C THR A 119 0.29 4.06 10.85
N LEU A 120 0.09 2.88 10.26
CA LEU A 120 -0.51 1.73 10.93
C LEU A 120 0.60 0.72 11.18
N GLN A 121 1.08 0.60 12.41
CA GLN A 121 1.91 -0.53 12.79
C GLN A 121 0.99 -1.75 12.98
N ALA A 122 1.23 -2.82 12.23
CA ALA A 122 0.57 -4.10 12.44
C ALA A 122 1.59 -5.05 13.05
N GLN A 123 1.36 -5.48 14.30
CA GLN A 123 2.11 -6.56 14.91
C GLN A 123 1.56 -7.90 14.39
N THR A 124 2.42 -8.78 13.90
CA THR A 124 2.06 -10.18 13.67
C THR A 124 2.20 -10.94 14.98
N ASN A 125 1.09 -11.46 15.52
CA ASN A 125 1.16 -12.50 16.54
C ASN A 125 1.85 -13.71 15.91
N ASN A 126 3.03 -14.06 16.42
CA ASN A 126 3.71 -15.31 16.13
C ASN A 126 2.82 -16.48 16.58
N THR A 127 2.09 -17.07 15.65
CA THR A 127 1.64 -18.45 15.80
C THR A 127 2.44 -19.30 14.83
N TYR A 128 3.67 -19.63 15.23
CA TYR A 128 4.33 -20.81 14.70
C TYR A 128 3.45 -22.01 15.04
N TYR A 129 2.91 -22.70 14.03
CA TYR A 129 2.53 -24.09 14.23
C TYR A 129 3.83 -24.86 14.48
N SER A 130 4.15 -25.10 15.74
CA SER A 130 5.06 -26.16 16.12
C SER A 130 4.41 -27.48 15.72
N ILE A 131 4.83 -28.03 14.58
CA ILE A 131 4.63 -29.43 14.28
C ILE A 131 5.69 -30.17 15.09
N SER A 132 5.31 -30.66 16.26
CA SER A 132 6.14 -31.59 17.02
C SER A 132 6.10 -32.94 16.32
N SER A 133 7.25 -33.38 15.83
CA SER A 133 7.56 -34.78 15.46
C SER A 133 7.60 -35.70 16.68
#